data_AF-A0A800F5J0-F1
#
_entry.id   AF-A0A800F5J0-F1
#
_cell.length_a   1.000
_cell.length_b   1.000
_cell.length_c   1.000
_cell.angle_alpha   90.00
_cell.angle_beta   90.00
_cell.angle_gamma   90.00
#
_symmetry.space_group_name_H-M   'P 1'
#
loop_
_entity.id
_entity.type
_entity.pdbx_description
1 polymer ?
#
loop_
_entity_poly.entity_id
_entity_poly.type
_entity_poly.pdbx_seq_one_letter_code
_entity_poly.pdbx_strand_id
1 'polypeptide(L)'
;MSSVDPHAHRLIPGVVARRRNVVALRFTEHALVVATADPVSMEAESELGSVAARTVQFEVAPPGLLVDVVADLYPEEEGLRHELPPLTH
;
A
#
# COMPACT_ATOMS: atom_id res chain seq x y z
N MET A 1 -7.12 5.07 21.57
CA MET A 1 -7.79 3.98 20.83
C MET A 1 -7.61 4.28 19.36
N SER A 2 -6.68 3.62 18.69
CA SER A 2 -6.32 3.93 17.31
C SER A 2 -7.33 3.27 16.37
N SER A 3 -8.37 4.01 15.99
CA SER A 3 -9.36 3.54 15.00
C SER A 3 -8.66 3.39 13.65
N VAL A 4 -8.82 2.23 13.02
CA VAL A 4 -8.48 2.03 11.61
C VAL A 4 -9.39 2.94 10.78
N ASP A 5 -8.83 3.65 9.80
CA ASP A 5 -9.62 4.44 8.86
C ASP A 5 -10.04 3.54 7.68
N PRO A 6 -11.34 3.33 7.45
CA PRO A 6 -11.82 2.45 6.38
C PRO A 6 -11.33 2.84 4.98
N HIS A 7 -10.93 4.10 4.77
CA HIS A 7 -10.53 4.63 3.47
C HIS A 7 -9.01 4.75 3.31
N ALA A 8 -8.21 4.47 4.35
CA ALA A 8 -6.77 4.59 4.30
C ALA A 8 -6.12 3.74 3.20
N HIS A 9 -6.70 2.56 2.91
CA HIS A 9 -6.20 1.66 1.87
C HIS A 9 -6.07 2.33 0.50
N ARG A 10 -6.91 3.34 0.18
CA ARG A 10 -6.91 4.06 -1.10
C ARG A 10 -5.67 4.93 -1.34
N LEU A 11 -4.89 5.21 -0.30
CA LEU A 11 -3.66 6.01 -0.39
C LEU A 11 -2.47 5.24 -0.96
N ILE A 12 -2.56 3.90 -0.98
CA ILE A 12 -1.53 3.04 -1.57
C ILE A 12 -2.16 2.35 -2.79
N PRO A 13 -1.56 2.47 -3.99
CA PRO A 13 -2.01 1.71 -5.15
C PRO A 13 -1.96 0.20 -4.89
N GLY A 14 -2.98 -0.54 -5.31
CA GLY A 14 -3.08 -1.98 -5.04
C GLY A 14 -1.92 -2.81 -5.60
N VAL A 15 -1.26 -2.37 -6.68
CA VAL A 15 -0.04 -3.02 -7.20
C VAL A 15 1.13 -2.89 -6.21
N VAL A 16 1.28 -1.73 -5.57
CA VAL A 16 2.33 -1.48 -4.57
C VAL A 16 2.03 -2.26 -3.29
N ALA A 17 0.77 -2.21 -2.82
CA ALA A 17 0.31 -2.93 -1.64
C ALA A 17 0.55 -4.45 -1.76
N ARG A 18 0.18 -5.05 -2.90
CA ARG A 18 0.41 -6.47 -3.19
C ARG A 18 1.90 -6.81 -3.30
N ARG A 19 2.67 -6.05 -4.07
CA ARG A 19 4.10 -6.32 -4.29
C ARG A 19 4.91 -6.26 -2.99
N ARG A 20 4.56 -5.35 -2.08
CA ARG A 20 5.27 -5.14 -0.82
C ARG A 20 4.61 -5.85 0.38
N ASN A 21 3.45 -6.48 0.18
CA ASN A 21 2.61 -7.06 1.24
C ASN A 21 2.34 -6.08 2.39
N VAL A 22 1.80 -4.89 2.05
CA VAL A 22 1.54 -3.79 2.99
C VAL A 22 0.10 -3.29 2.92
N VAL A 23 -0.40 -2.75 4.03
CA VAL A 23 -1.75 -2.20 4.15
C VAL A 23 -1.72 -0.85 4.87
N ALA A 24 -2.32 0.18 4.30
CA ALA A 24 -2.51 1.44 5.01
C ALA A 24 -3.62 1.30 6.05
N LEU A 25 -3.30 1.53 7.33
CA LEU A 25 -4.24 1.40 8.44
C LEU A 25 -4.95 2.71 8.77
N ARG A 26 -4.20 3.82 8.72
CA ARG A 26 -4.69 5.15 9.09
C ARG A 26 -3.75 6.20 8.54
N PHE A 27 -4.28 7.39 8.31
CA PHE A 27 -3.51 8.53 7.84
C PHE A 27 -3.94 9.81 8.53
N THR A 28 -3.03 10.77 8.53
CA THR A 28 -3.24 12.14 9.00
C THR A 28 -2.67 13.09 7.95
N GLU A 29 -2.67 14.39 8.22
CA GLU A 29 -2.00 15.37 7.37
C GLU A 29 -0.48 15.13 7.28
N HIS A 30 0.13 14.56 8.32
CA HIS A 30 1.60 14.45 8.42
C HIS A 30 2.13 13.01 8.35
N ALA A 31 1.31 12.02 8.70
CA ALA A 31 1.75 10.64 8.83
C ALA A 31 0.80 9.65 8.16
N LEU A 32 1.38 8.60 7.57
CA LEU A 32 0.70 7.40 7.09
C LEU A 32 1.18 6.21 7.91
N VAL A 33 0.26 5.51 8.56
CA VAL A 33 0.58 4.27 9.28
C VAL A 33 0.30 3.07 8.40
N VAL A 34 1.31 2.23 8.22
CA VAL A 34 1.32 1.10 7.31
C VAL A 34 1.62 -0.18 8.06
N ALA A 35 0.76 -1.18 7.93
CA ALA A 35 1.04 -2.53 8.37
C ALA A 35 1.97 -3.22 7.36
N THR A 36 3.04 -3.84 7.86
CA THR A 36 4.03 -4.58 7.06
C THR A 36 4.53 -5.82 7.79
N ALA A 37 4.92 -6.85 7.03
CA ALA A 37 5.63 -8.01 7.57
C ALA A 37 7.15 -7.76 7.71
N ASP A 38 7.66 -6.74 7.01
CA ASP A 38 9.08 -6.37 6.97
C ASP A 38 9.23 -4.84 7.15
N PRO A 39 9.48 -4.36 8.38
CA PRO A 39 9.60 -2.94 8.68
C PRO A 39 10.99 -2.36 8.38
N VAL A 40 11.99 -3.16 8.01
CA VAL A 40 13.39 -2.70 7.86
C VAL A 40 13.79 -2.37 6.42
N SER A 41 12.86 -2.46 5.46
CA SER A 41 13.12 -2.06 4.07
C SER A 41 13.11 -0.53 3.94
N MET A 42 14.29 0.11 3.96
CA MET A 42 14.42 1.55 3.68
C MET A 42 13.86 1.94 2.30
N GLU A 43 13.88 1.02 1.34
CA GLU A 43 13.29 1.20 0.01
C GLU A 43 11.75 1.16 0.03
N ALA A 44 11.13 0.47 0.99
CA ALA A 44 9.69 0.52 1.18
C ALA A 44 9.27 1.86 1.77
N GLU A 45 10.04 2.38 2.74
CA GLU A 45 9.80 3.69 3.34
C GLU A 45 9.89 4.82 2.32
N SER A 46 10.94 4.82 1.49
CA SER A 46 11.14 5.83 0.46
C SER A 46 10.04 5.80 -0.62
N GLU A 47 9.68 4.61 -1.11
CA GLU A 47 8.62 4.46 -2.11
C GLU A 47 7.25 4.87 -1.54
N LEU A 48 6.89 4.40 -0.35
CA LEU A 48 5.63 4.72 0.30
C LEU A 48 5.54 6.20 0.70
N GLY A 49 6.64 6.79 1.17
CA GLY A 49 6.71 8.21 1.49
C GLY A 49 6.53 9.09 0.25
N SER A 50 7.10 8.69 -0.89
CA SER A 50 6.91 9.39 -2.16
C SER A 50 5.48 9.26 -2.69
N VAL A 51 4.86 8.08 -2.58
CA VAL A 51 3.48 7.84 -3.02
C VAL A 51 2.47 8.56 -2.13
N ALA A 52 2.71 8.57 -0.82
CA ALA A 52 1.79 9.14 0.17
C ALA A 52 2.03 10.63 0.47
N ALA A 53 3.16 11.19 0.03
CA ALA A 53 3.64 12.54 0.36
C ALA A 53 3.65 12.84 1.88
N ARG A 54 3.91 11.82 2.71
CA ARG A 54 3.79 11.84 4.17
C ARG A 54 4.89 11.02 4.83
N THR A 55 5.15 11.26 6.11
CA THR A 55 6.01 10.39 6.92
C THR A 55 5.35 9.03 7.10
N VAL A 56 6.07 7.95 6.79
CA VAL A 56 5.55 6.59 6.93
C VAL A 56 5.95 6.04 8.29
N GLN A 57 4.97 5.46 9.00
CA GLN A 57 5.20 4.75 10.25
C GLN A 57 4.78 3.29 10.06
N PHE A 58 5.67 2.36 10.39
CA PHE A 58 5.40 0.95 10.23
C PHE A 58 4.85 0.32 11.51
N GLU A 59 3.80 -0.48 11.35
CA GLU A 59 3.32 -1.43 12.35
C GLU A 59 3.57 -2.85 11.84
N VAL A 60 4.22 -3.68 12.65
CA VAL A 60 4.53 -5.05 12.25
C VAL A 60 3.32 -5.93 12.45
N ALA A 61 2.93 -6.65 11.40
CA ALA A 61 1.84 -7.63 11.46
C ALA A 61 2.30 -8.99 10.91
N PRO A 62 1.67 -10.10 11.35
CA PRO A 62 2.00 -11.43 10.83
C PRO A 62 1.77 -11.50 9.31
N PRO A 63 2.71 -12.09 8.55
CA PRO A 63 2.65 -12.10 7.09
C PRO A 63 1.40 -12.81 6.54
N GLY A 64 0.95 -13.89 7.18
CA GLY A 64 -0.25 -14.61 6.75
C GLY A 64 -1.52 -13.75 6.87
N LEU A 65 -1.64 -12.99 7.95
CA LEU A 65 -2.77 -12.07 8.13
C LEU A 65 -2.72 -10.93 7.10
N LEU A 66 -1.54 -10.42 6.79
CA LEU A 66 -1.38 -9.38 5.77
C LEU A 66 -1.76 -9.87 4.38
N VAL A 67 -1.39 -11.10 4.01
CA VAL A 67 -1.77 -11.68 2.71
C VAL A 67 -3.29 -11.70 2.53
N ASP A 68 -4.02 -12.18 3.54
CA ASP A 68 -5.48 -12.26 3.49
C ASP A 68 -6.12 -10.87 3.40
N VAL A 69 -5.64 -9.91 4.20
CA VAL A 69 -6.16 -8.54 4.21
C VAL A 69 -5.81 -7.78 2.92
N VAL A 70 -4.63 -7.98 2.36
CA VAL A 70 -4.23 -7.37 1.08
C VAL A 70 -5.10 -7.90 -0.05
N ALA A 71 -5.39 -9.21 -0.07
CA ALA A 71 -6.25 -9.80 -1.08
C ALA A 71 -7.69 -9.25 -1.02
N ASP A 72 -8.22 -9.00 0.18
CA ASP A 72 -9.55 -8.45 0.39
C ASP A 72 -9.65 -6.96 0.02
N LEU A 73 -8.67 -6.15 0.46
CA LEU A 73 -8.68 -4.69 0.26
C LEU A 73 -8.17 -4.23 -1.11
N TYR A 74 -7.32 -5.03 -1.74
CA TYR A 74 -6.71 -4.74 -3.04
C TYR A 74 -6.97 -5.88 -4.01
N PRO A 75 -8.24 -6.06 -4.43
CA PRO A 75 -8.58 -7.07 -5.41
C PRO A 75 -7.73 -6.87 -6.68
N GLU A 76 -7.43 -7.97 -7.37
CA GLU A 76 -6.68 -7.90 -8.61
C GLU A 76 -7.49 -7.16 -9.67
N GLU A 77 -7.22 -5.88 -9.83
CA GLU A 77 -7.73 -5.14 -10.98
C GLU A 77 -7.02 -5.71 -12.23
N GLU A 78 -7.72 -6.58 -12.98
CA GLU A 78 -7.32 -7.18 -14.26
C GLU A 78 -6.83 -6.13 -15.30
N GLY A 79 -7.03 -4.83 -15.05
CA GLY A 79 -7.04 -3.76 -16.05
C GLY A 79 -5.86 -2.78 -16.10
N LEU A 80 -4.72 -3.02 -15.44
CA LEU A 80 -3.51 -2.19 -15.65
C LEU A 80 -2.45 -2.90 -16.51
N ARG A 81 -2.88 -3.72 -17.47
CA ARG A 81 -2.11 -3.84 -18.71
C ARG A 81 -2.19 -2.47 -19.38
N HIS A 82 -1.14 -1.68 -19.23
CA HIS A 82 -0.95 -0.47 -20.00
C HIS A 82 -0.74 -0.89 -21.47
N GLU A 83 -1.83 -1.18 -22.17
CA GLU A 83 -1.81 -1.35 -23.62
C GLU A 83 -1.45 0.01 -24.20
N LEU A 84 -0.17 0.19 -24.56
CA LEU A 84 0.25 1.35 -25.34
C LEU A 84 -0.65 1.41 -26.58
N PRO A 85 -1.31 2.54 -26.88
CA PRO A 85 -2.07 2.67 -28.12
C PRO A 85 -1.13 2.33 -29.28
N PRO A 86 -1.58 1.53 -30.27
CA PRO A 86 -0.74 1.17 -31.40
C PRO A 86 -0.25 2.45 -32.06
N LEU A 87 1.06 2.57 -32.25
CA LEU A 87 1.65 3.67 -33.00
C LEU A 87 1.14 3.58 -34.43
N THR A 88 0.16 4.41 -34.78
CA THR A 88 -0.31 4.55 -36.15
C THR A 88 0.83 5.13 -36.97
N HIS A 89 1.42 4.31 -37.86
CA HIS A 89 2.39 4.72 -38.87
C HIS A 89 1.70 5.38 -40.06
#